data_AF-A0A3Q8V7C1-F1
#
_entry.id   AF-A0A3Q8V7C1-F1
#
_cell.length_a   1.000
_cell.length_b   1.000
_cell.length_c   1.000
_cell.angle_alpha   90.00
_cell.angle_beta   90.00
_cell.angle_gamma   90.00
#
_symmetry.space_group_name_H-M   'P 1'
#
loop_
_entity.id
_entity.type
_entity.pdbx_description
1 polymer ?
#
loop_
_entity_poly.entity_id
_entity_poly.type
_entity_poly.pdbx_seq_one_letter_code
_entity_poly.pdbx_strand_id
1 'polypeptide(L)'
;MDRVTRRHLLGVAASALLAAGSVFRLAQAPREASPPVALDDPPSGEPLPGAPLPGEPSFDEMYRGRRIQGESVASRDPHAPGGWSVTVDGRPLGLMRRADGGYLSTVDHFQSYATPLAAARAAVDELGPSQALSGRGH
;
A
#
# COMPACT_ATOMS: atom_id res chain seq x y z
N MET A 1 17.44 -37.59 -7.99
CA MET A 1 18.24 -38.60 -7.26
C MET A 1 19.48 -37.96 -6.71
N ASP A 2 19.80 -37.93 -5.42
CA ASP A 2 19.10 -38.12 -4.15
C ASP A 2 20.19 -37.80 -3.11
N ARG A 3 19.96 -36.80 -2.25
CA ARG A 3 20.74 -36.41 -1.05
C ARG A 3 20.18 -35.02 -0.70
N VAL A 4 19.18 -34.87 0.14
CA VAL A 4 19.25 -35.19 1.56
C VAL A 4 17.86 -35.58 2.06
N THR A 5 17.59 -36.87 2.07
CA THR A 5 16.61 -37.50 2.96
C THR A 5 17.32 -37.74 4.29
N ARG A 6 17.23 -36.78 5.22
CA ARG A 6 17.56 -37.02 6.63
C ARG A 6 16.35 -36.66 7.49
N ARG A 7 15.51 -37.70 7.64
CA ARG A 7 14.95 -38.17 8.92
C ARG A 7 14.14 -37.16 9.72
N HIS A 8 12.83 -37.28 9.52
CA HIS A 8 11.84 -37.53 10.55
C HIS A 8 12.18 -37.09 11.98
N LEU A 9 11.43 -36.11 12.49
CA LEU A 9 10.82 -36.26 13.81
C LEU A 9 9.34 -35.85 13.73
N LEU A 10 8.50 -36.88 13.66
CA LEU A 10 7.10 -36.82 14.05
C LEU A 10 7.03 -36.46 15.54
N GLY A 11 6.27 -35.43 15.86
CA GLY A 11 5.83 -35.12 17.22
C GLY A 11 4.35 -34.81 17.20
N VAL A 12 3.52 -35.86 17.26
CA VAL A 12 2.08 -35.74 17.54
C VAL A 12 1.93 -35.72 19.06
N ALA A 13 1.31 -34.67 19.60
CA ALA A 13 0.65 -34.72 20.89
C ALA A 13 -0.55 -33.77 20.87
N ALA A 14 -1.74 -34.36 20.70
CA ALA A 14 -3.01 -33.74 21.03
C ALA A 14 -3.15 -33.67 22.56
N SER A 15 -3.83 -32.65 23.07
CA SER A 15 -4.97 -32.78 24.01
C SER A 15 -5.45 -31.42 24.50
N ALA A 16 -6.76 -31.22 24.39
CA ALA A 16 -7.53 -30.05 24.81
C ALA A 16 -7.79 -30.03 26.32
N LEU A 17 -8.04 -28.84 26.90
CA LEU A 17 -8.81 -28.68 28.14
C LEU A 17 -9.61 -27.36 28.13
N LEU A 18 -10.91 -27.49 28.36
CA LEU A 18 -11.93 -26.45 28.53
C LEU A 18 -11.98 -25.95 29.98
N ALA A 19 -12.22 -24.65 30.19
CA ALA A 19 -12.92 -24.05 31.34
C ALA A 19 -13.28 -22.60 30.96
N ALA A 20 -14.54 -22.15 30.78
CA ALA A 20 -15.74 -22.11 31.63
C ALA A 20 -15.72 -21.03 32.74
N GLY A 21 -16.55 -19.99 32.55
CA GLY A 21 -17.07 -19.04 33.56
C GLY A 21 -16.19 -17.80 33.86
N SER A 22 -16.67 -16.59 34.12
CA SER A 22 -18.02 -16.15 34.53
C SER A 22 -18.17 -14.61 34.46
N VAL A 23 -19.28 -14.16 33.85
CA VAL A 23 -20.25 -13.09 34.20
C VAL A 23 -19.88 -11.67 34.70
N PHE A 24 -20.53 -10.71 34.01
CA PHE A 24 -21.31 -9.54 34.49
C PHE A 24 -20.62 -8.19 34.77
N ARG A 25 -20.94 -7.19 33.94
CA ARG A 25 -21.30 -5.83 34.39
C ARG A 25 -22.39 -5.24 33.48
N LEU A 26 -23.61 -5.21 34.04
CA LEU A 26 -24.79 -4.57 33.51
C LEU A 26 -24.70 -3.04 33.68
N ALA A 27 -25.16 -2.31 32.65
CA ALA A 27 -26.07 -1.15 32.74
C ALA A 27 -25.66 -0.07 31.72
N GLN A 28 -26.36 0.00 30.57
CA GLN A 28 -26.65 1.29 29.94
C GLN A 28 -28.08 1.31 29.42
N ALA A 29 -28.78 2.36 29.86
CA ALA A 29 -30.20 2.62 29.80
C ALA A 29 -30.77 2.76 28.37
N PRO A 30 -32.11 2.64 28.20
CA PRO A 30 -32.77 2.89 26.92
C PRO A 30 -32.59 4.36 26.52
N ARG A 31 -31.94 4.62 25.39
CA ARG A 31 -32.02 5.94 24.74
C ARG A 31 -33.27 5.97 23.89
N GLU A 32 -34.16 6.88 24.27
CA GLU A 32 -35.38 7.25 23.56
C GLU A 32 -35.12 7.49 22.07
N ALA A 33 -36.07 7.03 21.26
CA ALA A 33 -36.16 7.32 19.85
C ALA A 33 -36.37 8.83 19.62
N SER A 34 -35.42 9.47 18.95
CA SER A 34 -35.57 10.79 18.34
C SER A 34 -35.89 10.64 16.84
N PRO A 35 -36.60 11.61 16.22
CA PRO A 35 -37.30 11.44 14.94
C PRO A 35 -36.36 11.29 13.74
N PRO A 36 -36.85 10.83 12.57
CA PRO A 36 -36.04 10.76 11.36
C PRO A 36 -35.66 12.17 10.90
N VAL A 37 -34.40 12.54 11.10
CA VAL A 37 -33.76 13.66 10.41
C VAL A 37 -33.64 13.27 8.94
N ALA A 38 -34.04 14.21 8.08
CA ALA A 38 -34.01 14.09 6.63
C ALA A 38 -32.66 13.56 6.12
N LEU A 39 -32.72 12.86 4.99
CA LEU A 39 -31.59 12.32 4.25
C LEU A 39 -30.67 13.49 3.82
N ASP A 40 -29.76 13.85 4.71
CA ASP A 40 -28.66 14.77 4.44
C ASP A 40 -27.58 14.02 3.65
N ASP A 41 -26.96 14.76 2.74
CA ASP A 41 -25.90 14.40 1.81
C ASP A 41 -24.93 13.30 2.33
N PRO A 42 -24.47 12.33 1.50
CA PRO A 42 -23.47 11.38 1.98
C PRO A 42 -22.24 12.15 2.46
N PRO A 43 -21.65 11.78 3.63
CA PRO A 43 -20.52 12.50 4.17
C PRO A 43 -19.41 12.46 3.14
N SER A 44 -18.95 13.65 2.73
CA SER A 44 -17.68 13.83 2.03
C SER A 44 -16.62 13.15 2.88
N GLY A 45 -16.27 11.92 2.52
CA GLY A 45 -15.35 11.10 3.27
C GLY A 45 -14.02 11.80 3.33
N GLU A 46 -13.55 12.11 4.54
CA GLU A 46 -12.19 12.59 4.74
C GLU A 46 -11.23 11.65 3.99
N PRO A 47 -10.31 12.20 3.19
CA PRO A 47 -9.37 11.36 2.44
C PRO A 47 -8.64 10.45 3.42
N LEU A 48 -8.59 9.15 3.12
CA LEU A 48 -7.90 8.20 3.97
C LEU A 48 -6.45 8.67 4.19
N PRO A 49 -5.88 8.50 5.40
CA PRO A 49 -4.47 8.75 5.63
C PRO A 49 -3.64 7.91 4.65
N GLY A 50 -2.98 8.54 3.68
CA GLY A 50 -2.33 7.79 2.60
C GLY A 50 -2.84 8.11 1.19
N ALA A 51 -4.01 8.72 1.04
CA ALA A 51 -4.51 9.08 -0.27
C ALA A 51 -3.69 10.25 -0.86
N PRO A 52 -3.29 10.19 -2.15
CA PRO A 52 -2.89 11.39 -2.87
C PRO A 52 -3.98 12.44 -2.72
N LEU A 53 -3.57 13.70 -2.59
CA LEU A 53 -4.54 14.79 -2.56
C LEU A 53 -5.25 14.83 -3.93
N PRO A 54 -6.57 15.04 -3.97
CA PRO A 54 -7.28 15.22 -5.23
C PRO A 54 -6.63 16.38 -6.02
N GLY A 55 -6.14 16.09 -7.23
CA GLY A 55 -5.58 17.11 -8.12
C GLY A 55 -4.06 17.30 -8.08
N GLU A 56 -3.27 16.35 -7.55
CA GLU A 56 -1.82 16.38 -7.80
C GLU A 56 -1.54 16.32 -9.32
N PRO A 57 -0.71 17.23 -9.87
CA PRO A 57 -0.45 17.27 -11.31
C PRO A 57 0.31 16.03 -11.77
N SER A 58 -0.10 15.48 -12.92
CA SER A 58 0.69 14.45 -13.60
C SER A 58 2.04 14.99 -14.04
N PHE A 59 2.98 14.08 -14.28
CA PHE A 59 4.31 14.42 -14.78
C PHE A 59 4.74 13.51 -15.94
N ASP A 60 5.49 14.08 -16.87
CA ASP A 60 6.14 13.38 -17.98
C ASP A 60 7.46 14.09 -18.27
N GLU A 61 8.58 13.44 -18.02
CA GLU A 61 9.90 14.02 -18.24
C GLU A 61 10.94 13.02 -18.72
N MET A 62 12.03 13.53 -19.29
CA MET A 62 13.24 12.76 -19.56
C MET A 62 14.26 13.03 -18.45
N TYR A 63 14.61 12.00 -17.68
CA TYR A 63 15.63 12.06 -16.65
C TYR A 63 16.76 11.07 -16.95
N ARG A 64 17.99 11.57 -17.10
CA ARG A 64 19.18 10.77 -17.47
C ARG A 64 18.97 9.87 -18.70
N GLY A 65 18.24 10.40 -19.69
CA GLY A 65 17.94 9.67 -20.93
C GLY A 65 16.80 8.65 -20.84
N ARG A 66 16.11 8.57 -19.70
CA ARG A 66 14.98 7.66 -19.47
C ARG A 66 13.68 8.45 -19.31
N ARG A 67 12.59 7.96 -19.88
CA ARG A 67 11.29 8.63 -19.78
C ARG A 67 10.62 8.25 -18.49
N ILE A 68 10.25 9.21 -17.66
CA ILE A 68 9.49 9.02 -16.44
C ILE A 68 8.11 9.62 -16.64
N GLN A 69 7.06 8.84 -16.38
CA GLN A 69 5.67 9.30 -16.47
C GLN A 69 4.93 8.92 -15.19
N GLY A 70 4.06 9.80 -14.70
CA GLY A 70 3.28 9.55 -13.50
C GLY A 70 1.94 10.25 -13.49
N GLU A 71 0.92 9.52 -13.07
CA GLU A 71 -0.44 10.02 -12.90
C GLU A 71 -0.97 9.64 -11.51
N SER A 72 -1.61 10.59 -10.82
CA SER A 72 -2.31 10.30 -9.58
C SER A 72 -3.54 9.44 -9.90
N VAL A 73 -3.69 8.32 -9.21
CA VAL A 73 -4.86 7.46 -9.33
C VAL A 73 -5.62 7.44 -8.01
N ALA A 74 -6.93 7.21 -8.09
CA ALA A 74 -7.74 7.08 -6.89
C ALA A 74 -7.17 5.98 -5.99
N SER A 75 -7.07 6.25 -4.69
CA SER A 75 -6.35 5.43 -3.69
C SER A 75 -6.85 4.00 -3.48
N ARG A 76 -7.84 3.57 -4.27
CA ARG A 76 -8.42 2.24 -4.27
C ARG A 76 -7.93 1.35 -5.41
N ASP A 77 -7.07 1.84 -6.30
CA ASP A 77 -6.48 0.98 -7.33
C ASP A 77 -5.45 0.03 -6.70
N PRO A 78 -5.71 -1.30 -6.68
CA PRO A 78 -4.77 -2.27 -6.14
C PRO A 78 -3.46 -2.34 -6.93
N HIS A 79 -3.41 -1.85 -8.17
CA HIS A 79 -2.19 -1.81 -8.99
C HIS A 79 -1.34 -0.55 -8.76
N ALA A 80 -1.78 0.34 -7.87
CA ALA A 80 -1.06 1.56 -7.51
C ALA A 80 -0.97 1.74 -5.99
N PRO A 81 -0.15 0.93 -5.29
CA PRO A 81 -0.06 0.91 -3.82
C PRO A 81 0.46 2.21 -3.16
N GLY A 82 0.65 3.30 -3.91
CA GLY A 82 0.93 4.64 -3.40
C GLY A 82 -0.05 5.71 -3.91
N GLY A 83 -1.15 5.32 -4.56
CA GLY A 83 -2.07 6.21 -5.25
C GLY A 83 -1.48 6.88 -6.49
N TRP A 84 -0.42 6.30 -7.04
CA TRP A 84 0.27 6.79 -8.23
C TRP A 84 0.54 5.64 -9.18
N SER A 85 0.20 5.83 -10.45
CA SER A 85 0.65 4.98 -11.55
C SER A 85 1.89 5.63 -12.15
N VAL A 86 3.05 5.03 -11.94
CA VAL A 86 4.34 5.56 -12.43
C VAL A 86 4.98 4.55 -13.36
N THR A 87 5.55 5.04 -14.45
CA THR A 87 6.33 4.22 -15.40
C THR A 87 7.70 4.84 -15.65
N VAL A 88 8.67 3.97 -15.93
CA VAL A 88 9.99 4.35 -16.46
C VAL A 88 10.21 3.59 -17.76
N ASP A 89 10.40 4.33 -18.85
CA ASP A 89 10.46 3.80 -20.22
C ASP A 89 9.24 2.94 -20.57
N GLY A 90 8.07 3.35 -20.08
CA GLY A 90 6.80 2.64 -20.26
C GLY A 90 6.64 1.37 -19.40
N ARG A 91 7.60 1.05 -18.53
CA ARG A 91 7.54 -0.11 -17.64
C ARG A 91 7.08 0.34 -16.24
N PRO A 92 6.07 -0.32 -15.62
CA PRO A 92 5.57 0.07 -14.30
C PRO A 92 6.64 0.09 -13.21
N LEU A 93 6.68 1.17 -12.44
CA LEU A 93 7.45 1.34 -11.22
C LEU A 93 6.49 1.31 -10.02
N GLY A 94 6.64 0.32 -9.15
CA GLY A 94 5.88 0.27 -7.90
C GLY A 94 6.33 1.39 -6.96
N LEU A 95 5.38 2.22 -6.53
CA LEU A 95 5.56 3.18 -5.46
C LEU A 95 4.80 2.75 -4.21
N MET A 96 5.40 2.99 -3.06
CA MET A 96 4.81 2.77 -1.76
C MET A 96 4.74 4.10 -1.02
N ARG A 97 3.57 4.43 -0.48
CA ARG A 97 3.41 5.62 0.35
C ARG A 97 3.58 5.27 1.82
N ARG A 98 4.38 6.07 2.52
CA ARG A 98 4.58 5.96 3.96
C ARG A 98 3.51 6.74 4.73
N ALA A 99 3.39 6.44 6.02
CA ALA A 99 2.45 7.11 6.91
C ALA A 99 2.78 8.61 7.12
N ASP A 100 4.05 8.99 6.97
CA ASP A 100 4.53 10.37 7.02
C ASP A 100 4.29 11.14 5.70
N GLY A 101 3.71 10.49 4.69
CA GLY A 101 3.43 11.07 3.38
C GLY A 101 4.58 10.97 2.38
N GLY A 102 5.74 10.45 2.77
CA GLY A 102 6.83 10.20 1.85
C GLY A 102 6.58 8.99 0.93
N TYR A 103 7.41 8.88 -0.10
CA TYR A 103 7.35 7.82 -1.12
C TYR A 103 8.62 6.97 -1.10
N LEU A 104 8.46 5.68 -1.31
CA LEU A 104 9.51 4.68 -1.56
C LEU A 104 9.24 4.03 -2.91
N SER A 105 10.26 3.45 -3.53
CA SER A 105 10.07 2.67 -4.77
C SER A 105 10.41 1.21 -4.56
N THR A 106 9.93 0.33 -5.44
CA THR A 106 10.34 -1.09 -5.42
C THR A 106 11.82 -1.29 -5.77
N VAL A 107 12.49 -0.29 -6.35
CA VAL A 107 13.93 -0.33 -6.63
C VAL A 107 14.72 0.11 -5.40
N ASP A 108 14.30 1.22 -4.78
CA ASP A 108 14.86 1.78 -3.55
C ASP A 108 13.80 1.80 -2.44
N HIS A 109 13.75 0.69 -1.70
CA HIS A 109 12.77 0.45 -0.64
C HIS A 109 13.16 1.08 0.70
N PHE A 110 14.37 1.64 0.83
CA PHE A 110 14.91 2.04 2.13
C PHE A 110 14.95 3.56 2.29
N GLN A 111 15.09 4.31 1.19
CA GLN A 111 15.12 5.77 1.25
C GLN A 111 13.78 6.38 0.92
N SER A 112 13.33 7.32 1.77
CA SER A 112 12.07 8.05 1.59
C SER A 112 12.27 9.38 0.89
N TYR A 113 11.40 9.65 -0.08
CA TYR A 113 11.40 10.84 -0.91
C TYR A 113 10.14 11.67 -0.69
N ALA A 114 10.28 12.98 -0.76
CA ALA A 114 9.16 13.90 -0.52
C ALA A 114 8.06 13.81 -1.59
N THR A 115 8.39 13.37 -2.81
CA THR A 115 7.44 13.32 -3.94
C THR A 115 7.57 12.01 -4.73
N PRO A 116 6.51 11.61 -5.46
CA PRO A 116 6.56 10.45 -6.36
C PRO A 116 7.61 10.61 -7.47
N LEU A 117 7.76 11.82 -8.02
CA LEU A 117 8.76 12.12 -9.04
C LEU A 117 10.19 11.96 -8.48
N ALA A 118 10.44 12.41 -7.25
CA ALA A 118 11.74 12.24 -6.61
C ALA A 118 12.07 10.75 -6.40
N ALA A 119 11.10 9.94 -5.97
CA ALA A 119 11.27 8.49 -5.87
C ALA A 119 11.53 7.84 -7.24
N ALA A 120 10.87 8.30 -8.30
CA ALA A 120 11.08 7.79 -9.65
C ALA A 120 12.48 8.12 -10.21
N ARG A 121 12.98 9.34 -9.96
CA ARG A 121 14.35 9.73 -10.32
C ARG A 121 15.39 8.89 -9.59
N ALA A 122 15.19 8.67 -8.29
CA ALA A 122 16.06 7.79 -7.51
C ALA A 122 16.05 6.35 -8.05
N ALA A 123 14.89 5.82 -8.43
CA ALA A 123 14.82 4.50 -9.07
C ALA A 123 15.59 4.45 -10.40
N VAL A 124 15.59 5.53 -11.19
CA VAL A 124 16.43 5.65 -12.39
C VAL A 124 17.91 5.65 -12.03
N ASP A 125 18.29 6.35 -10.98
CA ASP A 125 19.68 6.42 -10.50
C ASP A 125 20.18 5.03 -10.04
N GLU A 126 19.35 4.27 -9.34
CA GLU A 126 19.69 2.91 -8.86
C GLU A 126 19.73 1.85 -9.97
N LEU A 127 18.84 1.91 -10.97
CA LEU A 127 18.86 0.95 -12.10
C LEU A 127 20.12 1.09 -12.96
N GLY A 128 20.67 2.29 -13.08
CA GLY A 128 21.76 2.59 -14.00
C GLY A 128 21.36 2.39 -15.48
N PRO A 129 22.34 2.46 -16.41
CA PRO A 129 22.04 2.58 -17.85
C PRO A 129 21.64 1.28 -18.54
N SER A 130 21.91 0.11 -17.94
CA SER A 130 21.73 -1.20 -18.59
C SER A 130 20.58 -2.03 -18.01
N GLN A 131 19.96 -1.61 -16.91
CA GLN A 131 18.88 -2.33 -16.28
C GLN A 131 17.53 -1.68 -16.59
N ALA A 132 16.47 -2.46 -16.54
CA ALA A 132 15.13 -1.95 -16.70
C ALA A 132 14.12 -2.77 -15.87
N LEU A 133 13.05 -2.11 -15.42
CA LEU A 133 12.01 -2.65 -14.53
C LEU A 133 11.25 -3.81 -15.15
N SER A 134 11.20 -5.01 -14.57
CA SER A 134 10.58 -6.23 -15.14
C SER A 134 9.22 -6.06 -15.86
N GLY A 135 8.44 -5.03 -15.53
CA GLY A 135 7.20 -4.68 -16.24
C GLY A 135 5.95 -5.30 -15.62
N ARG A 136 6.13 -6.08 -14.55
CA ARG A 136 5.05 -6.67 -13.78
C ARG A 136 4.72 -5.74 -12.62
N GLY A 137 3.52 -5.18 -12.62
CA GLY A 137 2.94 -4.56 -11.41
C GLY A 137 2.73 -5.67 -10.37
N HIS A 138 3.18 -5.42 -9.15
CA HIS A 138 2.98 -6.30 -8.01
C HIS A 138 1.70 -5.94 -7.26
#